data_AF-A0A759YK36-F1
#
_entry.id   AF-A0A759YK36-F1
#
_cell.length_a   1.000
_cell.length_b   1.000
_cell.length_c   1.000
_cell.angle_alpha   90.00
_cell.angle_beta   90.00
_cell.angle_gamma   90.00
#
_symmetry.space_group_name_H-M   'P 1'
#
loop_
_entity.id
_entity.type
_entity.pdbx_description
1 polymer ?
#
loop_
_entity_poly.entity_id
_entity_poly.type
_entity_poly.pdbx_seq_one_letter_code
_entity_poly.pdbx_strand_id
1 'polypeptide(L)'
;MALTRKQRERLRMKFENIFPSCAPCNLLKTTYSLEMFRKQVSLQVERGRRSSVNFRTAERFGLISVVNKPVVFWFEQYEGENK
;
A
#
# COMPACT_ATOMS: atom_id res chain seq x y z
N MET A 1 -2.79 -32.73 -7.92
CA MET A 1 -2.10 -32.08 -6.77
C MET A 1 -2.76 -30.75 -6.48
N ALA A 2 -3.39 -30.59 -5.30
CA ALA A 2 -4.04 -29.33 -4.93
C ALA A 2 -2.99 -28.32 -4.42
N LEU A 3 -2.94 -27.14 -5.04
CA LEU A 3 -2.02 -26.06 -4.64
C LEU A 3 -2.29 -25.64 -3.18
N THR A 4 -1.23 -25.52 -2.38
CA THR A 4 -1.27 -25.01 -1.01
C THR A 4 -1.83 -23.57 -0.98
N ARG A 5 -2.36 -23.12 0.16
CA ARG A 5 -2.90 -21.74 0.33
C ARG A 5 -1.89 -20.67 -0.09
N LYS A 6 -0.60 -20.87 0.28
CA LYS A 6 0.54 -20.04 -0.15
C LYS A 6 0.81 -20.09 -1.67
N GLN A 7 0.61 -21.23 -2.32
CA GLN A 7 0.76 -21.38 -3.78
C GLN A 7 -0.41 -20.75 -4.55
N ARG A 8 -1.63 -20.75 -4.00
CA ARG A 8 -2.80 -20.05 -4.59
C ARG A 8 -2.70 -18.53 -4.47
N GLU A 9 -2.10 -18.01 -3.40
CA GLU A 9 -1.86 -16.57 -3.21
C GLU A 9 -0.85 -16.01 -4.23
N ARG A 10 0.12 -16.81 -4.68
CA ARG A 10 1.08 -16.39 -5.74
C ARG A 10 0.46 -16.33 -7.15
N LEU A 11 -0.68 -16.98 -7.38
CA LEU A 11 -1.31 -17.09 -8.70
C LEU A 11 -2.43 -16.05 -8.96
N ARG A 12 -2.61 -15.07 -8.07
CA ARG A 12 -3.72 -14.11 -8.13
C ARG A 12 -3.27 -12.65 -8.16
N MET A 13 -2.08 -12.36 -8.66
CA MET A 13 -1.71 -10.97 -8.95
C MET A 13 -2.50 -10.49 -10.17
N LYS A 14 -3.25 -9.40 -10.04
CA LYS A 14 -3.91 -8.75 -11.18
C LYS A 14 -2.84 -8.09 -12.06
N PHE A 15 -2.91 -8.28 -13.38
CA PHE A 15 -1.93 -7.78 -14.33
C PHE A 15 -1.65 -6.28 -14.22
N GLU A 16 -2.70 -5.48 -13.98
CA GLU A 16 -2.61 -4.02 -13.79
C GLU A 16 -1.72 -3.61 -12.61
N ASN A 17 -1.58 -4.50 -11.62
CA ASN A 17 -0.78 -4.27 -10.43
C ASN A 17 0.42 -5.23 -10.45
N ILE A 18 1.22 -5.23 -11.52
CA ILE A 18 2.50 -5.99 -11.61
C ILE A 18 3.73 -5.07 -11.51
N PHE A 19 3.53 -3.75 -11.39
CA PHE A 19 4.63 -2.80 -11.21
C PHE A 19 5.58 -3.18 -10.06
N PRO A 20 6.90 -3.04 -10.26
CA PRO A 20 7.89 -3.32 -9.22
C PRO A 20 7.62 -2.43 -8.01
N SER A 21 7.69 -3.01 -6.82
CA SER A 21 7.50 -2.27 -5.58
C SER A 21 8.40 -2.82 -4.48
N CYS A 22 8.53 -2.07 -3.39
CA CYS A 22 9.32 -2.46 -2.23
C CYS A 22 8.81 -3.79 -1.61
N ALA A 23 9.66 -4.56 -0.91
CA ALA A 23 9.24 -5.84 -0.32
C ALA A 23 7.96 -5.74 0.56
N PRO A 24 7.83 -4.81 1.53
CA PRO A 24 6.58 -4.68 2.30
C PRO A 24 5.41 -4.17 1.44
N CYS A 25 5.67 -3.34 0.43
CA CYS A 25 4.66 -2.90 -0.53
C CYS A 25 4.09 -4.09 -1.29
N ASN A 26 4.94 -4.99 -1.81
CA ASN A 26 4.56 -6.21 -2.50
C ASN A 26 3.79 -7.19 -1.59
N LEU A 27 4.14 -7.28 -0.31
CA LEU A 27 3.39 -8.07 0.65
C LEU A 27 1.99 -7.51 0.88
N LEU A 28 1.85 -6.19 1.01
CA LEU A 28 0.55 -5.52 1.16
C LEU A 28 -0.30 -5.61 -0.12
N LYS A 29 0.34 -5.55 -1.28
CA LYS A 29 -0.27 -5.55 -2.61
C LYS A 29 -1.16 -6.75 -2.86
N THR A 30 -0.80 -7.93 -2.31
CA THR A 30 -1.55 -9.18 -2.39
C THR A 30 -2.18 -9.42 -3.78
N THR A 31 -3.50 -9.51 -3.88
CA THR A 31 -4.27 -9.71 -5.12
C THR A 31 -5.07 -8.47 -5.49
N TYR A 32 -4.70 -7.30 -4.97
CA TYR A 32 -5.47 -6.07 -5.12
C TYR A 32 -5.34 -5.49 -6.54
N SER A 33 -6.43 -4.91 -7.05
CA SER A 33 -6.34 -3.96 -8.18
C SER A 33 -5.58 -2.71 -7.74
N LEU A 34 -5.15 -1.88 -8.70
CA LEU A 34 -4.50 -0.61 -8.40
C LEU A 34 -5.34 0.28 -7.47
N GLU A 35 -6.64 0.43 -7.76
CA GLU A 35 -7.57 1.21 -6.93
C GLU A 35 -7.72 0.64 -5.51
N MET A 36 -7.83 -0.68 -5.39
CA MET A 36 -7.93 -1.30 -4.07
C MET A 36 -6.63 -1.13 -3.30
N PHE A 37 -5.48 -1.30 -3.95
CA PHE A 37 -4.17 -1.08 -3.35
C PHE A 37 -4.01 0.37 -2.88
N ARG A 38 -4.42 1.35 -3.70
CA ARG A 38 -4.45 2.78 -3.34
C ARG A 38 -5.23 3.02 -2.06
N LYS A 39 -6.45 2.46 -1.99
CA LYS A 39 -7.29 2.52 -0.79
C LYS A 39 -6.61 1.86 0.42
N GLN A 40 -5.93 0.73 0.24
CA GLN A 40 -5.21 0.09 1.35
C GLN A 40 -4.03 0.91 1.86
N VAL A 41 -3.34 1.64 0.98
CA VAL A 41 -2.25 2.56 1.34
C VAL A 41 -2.80 3.79 2.07
N SER A 42 -3.90 4.38 1.60
CA SER A 42 -4.49 5.57 2.25
C SER A 42 -4.97 5.29 3.68
N LEU A 43 -5.36 4.04 3.99
CA LEU A 43 -5.79 3.62 5.32
C LEU A 43 -4.63 3.36 6.30
N GLN A 44 -3.37 3.41 5.88
CA GLN A 44 -2.23 3.06 6.76
C GLN A 44 -2.08 4.01 7.94
N VAL A 45 -2.35 5.31 7.74
CA VAL A 45 -2.26 6.30 8.82
C VAL A 45 -3.29 6.00 9.91
N GLU A 46 -4.55 5.78 9.52
CA GLU A 46 -5.63 5.47 10.47
C GLU A 46 -5.37 4.15 11.20
N ARG A 47 -4.86 3.13 10.48
CA ARG A 47 -4.46 1.86 11.08
C ARG A 47 -3.34 2.03 12.08
N GLY A 48 -2.30 2.81 11.75
CA GLY A 48 -1.18 3.09 12.62
C GLY A 48 -1.61 3.82 13.89
N ARG A 49 -2.44 4.85 13.76
CA ARG A 49 -3.02 5.59 14.89
C ARG A 49 -3.83 4.67 15.81
N ARG A 50 -4.66 3.80 15.23
CA ARG A 50 -5.48 2.84 15.99
C ARG A 50 -4.63 1.81 16.73
N SER A 51 -3.64 1.20 16.08
CA SER A 51 -2.92 0.03 16.61
C SER A 51 -1.69 0.38 17.45
N SER A 52 -1.06 1.54 17.25
CA SER A 52 0.23 1.86 17.85
C SER A 52 0.15 2.98 18.88
N VAL A 53 0.48 2.65 20.14
CA VAL A 53 0.66 3.65 21.21
C VAL A 53 1.81 4.61 20.86
N ASN A 54 2.88 4.10 20.25
CA ASN A 54 4.03 4.91 19.84
C ASN A 54 3.63 5.94 18.78
N PHE A 55 2.78 5.57 17.81
CA PHE A 55 2.27 6.49 16.81
C PHE A 55 1.49 7.63 17.45
N ARG A 56 0.52 7.32 18.34
CA ARG A 56 -0.28 8.34 19.04
C ARG A 56 0.56 9.23 19.95
N THR A 57 1.59 8.66 20.58
CA THR A 57 2.50 9.41 21.44
C THR A 57 3.34 10.38 20.60
N ALA A 58 3.96 9.90 19.53
CA ALA A 58 4.73 10.74 18.61
C ALA A 58 3.87 11.86 18.01
N GLU A 59 2.64 11.56 17.62
CA GLU A 59 1.67 12.56 17.12
C GLU A 59 1.33 13.60 18.20
N ARG A 60 1.03 13.18 19.44
CA ARG A 60 0.70 14.08 20.56
C ARG A 60 1.83 15.05 20.90
N PHE A 61 3.07 14.59 20.82
CA PHE A 61 4.25 15.41 21.08
C PHE A 61 4.76 16.15 19.84
N GLY A 62 4.05 16.06 18.70
CA GLY A 62 4.42 16.75 17.47
C GLY A 62 5.67 16.21 16.77
N LEU A 63 6.11 15.00 17.10
CA LEU A 63 7.27 14.33 16.45
C LEU A 63 6.93 13.80 15.05
N ILE A 64 5.64 13.59 14.78
CA ILE A 64 5.11 13.25 13.46
C ILE A 64 3.86 14.08 13.18
N SER A 65 3.53 14.27 11.90
CA SER A 65 2.29 14.91 11.46
C SER A 65 1.57 14.04 10.43
N VAL A 66 0.24 14.09 10.44
CA VAL A 66 -0.58 13.39 9.46
C VAL A 66 -0.75 14.24 8.22
N VAL A 67 -0.31 13.71 7.08
CA VAL A 67 -0.49 14.33 5.77
C VAL A 67 -1.70 13.72 5.08
N ASN A 68 -2.74 14.52 4.88
CA ASN A 68 -3.92 14.11 4.13
C ASN A 68 -3.78 14.52 2.66
N LYS A 69 -3.19 13.65 1.86
CA LYS A 69 -3.03 13.83 0.41
C LYS A 69 -3.43 12.56 -0.33
N PRO A 70 -3.93 12.67 -1.58
CA PRO A 70 -4.19 11.50 -2.40
C PRO A 70 -2.91 10.69 -2.59
N VAL A 71 -3.05 9.36 -2.57
CA VAL A 71 -1.96 8.45 -2.91
C VAL A 71 -1.80 8.47 -4.42
N VAL A 72 -0.64 8.89 -4.88
CA VAL A 72 -0.23 8.89 -6.29
C VAL A 72 0.91 7.89 -6.44
N PHE A 73 0.79 6.97 -7.39
CA PHE A 73 1.84 6.00 -7.66
C PHE A 73 2.91 6.60 -8.57
N TRP A 74 4.14 6.09 -8.47
CA TRP A 74 5.27 6.58 -9.27
C TRP A 74 4.96 6.59 -10.77
N PHE A 75 4.43 5.50 -11.34
CA PHE A 75 4.16 5.42 -12.78
C PHE A 75 3.14 6.46 -13.27
N GLU A 76 2.22 6.91 -12.41
CA GLU A 76 1.24 7.95 -12.77
C GLU A 76 1.88 9.33 -12.89
N GLN A 77 2.98 9.57 -12.16
CA GLN A 77 3.72 10.81 -12.25
C GLN A 77 4.53 10.88 -13.55
N TYR A 78 5.17 9.76 -13.94
CA TYR A 78 6.13 9.74 -15.06
C TYR A 78 5.52 9.32 -16.42
N GLU A 79 4.34 8.68 -16.46
CA GLU A 79 3.59 8.50 -17.71
C GLU A 79 2.95 9.80 -18.21
N GLY A 80 2.69 10.76 -17.32
CA GLY A 80 2.17 12.09 -17.66
C GLY A 80 3.24 13.04 -18.24
N GLU A 81 4.52 12.82 -17.94
CA GLU A 81 5.64 13.66 -18.39
C GLU A 81 6.16 13.28 -19.79
N ASN A 82 5.78 12.11 -20.32
CA ASN A 82 6.18 11.62 -21.65
C ASN A 82 5.07 11.73 -22.72
N LYS A 83 4.06 12.58 -22.49
CA LYS A 83 3.06 13.00 -23.49
C LYS A 83 3.26 14.46 -23.85
#